data_AF-A0A386C810-F1
#
_entry.id   AF-A0A386C810-F1
#
_cell.length_a   1.000
_cell.length_b   1.000
_cell.length_c   1.000
_cell.angle_alpha   90.00
_cell.angle_beta   90.00
_cell.angle_gamma   90.00
#
_symmetry.space_group_name_H-M   'P 1'
#
loop_
_entity.id
_entity.type
_entity.pdbx_description
1 polymer ?
#
loop_
_entity_poly.entity_id
_entity_poly.type
_entity_poly.pdbx_seq_one_letter_code
_entity_poly.pdbx_strand_id
1 'polypeptide(L)' 'MTLDGRGEQATTAYALGEGNQLEMLAQVNMPHSLGILYELVTEYLGFLHSSDEYKVMALAAFGQPRFEQAFR' A
#
# COMPACT_ATOMS: atom_id res chain seq x y z
N MET A 1 -9.04 8.32 -3.54
CA MET A 1 -8.17 7.55 -2.61
C MET A 1 -6.84 7.35 -3.30
N THR A 2 -5.75 7.75 -2.67
CA THR A 2 -4.39 7.52 -3.16
C THR A 2 -3.64 6.65 -2.16
N LEU A 3 -2.91 5.65 -2.66
CA LEU A 3 -2.12 4.70 -1.89
C LEU A 3 -0.71 4.72 -2.50
N ASP A 4 0.27 5.22 -1.77
CA ASP A 4 1.65 5.36 -2.25
C ASP A 4 2.63 4.82 -1.20
N GLY A 5 3.79 4.34 -1.65
CA GLY A 5 4.88 3.89 -0.78
C GLY A 5 5.40 5.01 0.11
N ARG A 6 5.55 6.22 -0.46
CA ARG A 6 6.05 7.40 0.25
C ARG A 6 5.46 8.71 -0.28
N GLY A 7 4.91 9.52 0.62
CA GLY A 7 4.78 10.97 0.47
C GLY A 7 5.56 11.70 1.59
N GLU A 8 5.67 13.04 1.53
CA GLU A 8 6.46 13.84 2.51
C GLU A 8 6.01 13.67 3.98
N GLN A 9 4.73 13.31 4.21
CA GLN A 9 4.20 12.92 5.53
C GLN A 9 3.08 11.88 5.45
N ALA A 10 2.22 11.93 4.42
CA ALA A 10 1.10 11.01 4.20
C ALA A 10 1.46 9.91 3.18
N THR A 11 1.19 8.65 3.52
CA THR A 11 1.40 7.47 2.66
C THR A 11 0.09 6.95 2.07
N THR A 12 -1.05 7.39 2.61
CA THR A 12 -2.38 7.11 2.05
C THR A 12 -3.27 8.31 2.31
N ALA A 13 -4.02 8.77 1.31
CA ALA A 13 -4.94 9.89 1.45
C ALA A 13 -6.33 9.54 0.92
N TYR A 14 -7.34 9.87 1.72
CA TYR A 14 -8.75 9.80 1.40
C TYR A 14 -9.27 11.22 1.29
N ALA A 15 -9.79 11.57 0.11
CA ALA A 15 -10.40 12.85 -0.13
C ALA A 15 -11.74 12.68 -0.85
N LEU A 16 -12.69 13.53 -0.50
CA LEU A 16 -13.98 13.68 -1.18
C LEU A 16 -13.86 14.84 -2.18
N GLY A 17 -14.13 14.56 -3.45
CA GLY A 17 -14.19 15.58 -4.49
C GLY A 17 -15.64 15.95 -4.78
N GLU A 18 -16.01 17.21 -4.58
CA GLU A 18 -17.31 17.76 -4.98
C GLU A 18 -17.10 19.01 -5.86
N GLY A 19 -17.42 18.87 -7.15
CA GLY A 19 -17.16 19.92 -8.14
C GLY A 19 -15.67 20.26 -8.27
N ASN A 20 -15.30 21.51 -7.94
CA ASN A 20 -13.90 21.99 -7.93
C ASN A 20 -13.29 22.01 -6.52
N GLN A 21 -13.92 21.36 -5.54
CA GLN A 21 -13.42 21.27 -4.17
C GLN A 21 -12.96 19.86 -3.85
N LEU A 22 -11.88 19.78 -3.08
CA LEU A 22 -11.29 18.55 -2.56
C LEU A 22 -11.21 18.68 -1.04
N GLU A 23 -12.01 17.90 -0.32
CA GLU A 23 -11.99 17.81 1.14
C GLU A 23 -11.22 16.57 1.56
N MET A 24 -10.16 16.74 2.35
CA MET A 24 -9.41 15.62 2.92
C MET A 24 -10.18 15.01 4.08
N LEU A 25 -10.59 13.74 3.93
CA LEU A 25 -11.33 13.00 4.94
C LEU A 25 -10.40 12.31 5.95
N ALA A 26 -9.32 11.70 5.46
CA ALA A 26 -8.37 10.98 6.30
C ALA A 26 -7.04 10.82 5.58
N GLN A 27 -5.97 10.69 6.37
CA GLN A 27 -4.66 10.33 5.86
C GLN A 27 -3.97 9.33 6.80
N VAL A 28 -3.19 8.42 6.23
CA VAL A 28 -2.28 7.55 6.98
C VAL A 28 -0.89 8.16 6.86
N ASN A 29 -0.26 8.41 8.00
CA ASN A 29 1.09 8.96 8.06
C ASN A 29 2.12 7.85 8.23
N MET A 30 3.37 8.15 7.89
CA MET A 30 4.49 7.29 8.30
C MET A 30 4.53 7.06 9.82
N PRO A 31 4.94 5.87 10.30
CA PRO A 31 5.51 4.74 9.55
C PRO A 31 4.49 3.70 9.05
N HIS A 32 3.18 3.92 9.22
CA HIS A 32 2.13 2.92 8.97
C HIS A 32 1.72 2.82 7.48
N SER A 33 2.70 2.85 6.57
CA SER A 33 2.47 2.78 5.12
C SER A 33 2.19 1.35 4.64
N LEU A 34 1.05 1.14 4.00
CA LEU A 34 0.75 -0.12 3.30
C LEU A 34 1.74 -0.38 2.16
N GLY A 35 2.23 0.67 1.48
CA GLY A 35 3.22 0.51 0.42
C GLY A 35 4.57 0.03 0.96
N ILE A 36 5.00 0.50 2.14
CA ILE A 36 6.24 0.03 2.77
C ILE A 36 6.08 -1.39 3.31
N LEU A 37 4.92 -1.74 3.88
CA LEU A 37 4.64 -3.12 4.25
C LEU A 37 4.76 -4.04 3.02
N TYR A 38 4.21 -3.62 1.88
CA TYR A 38 4.26 -4.38 0.64
C TYR A 38 5.68 -4.48 0.04
N GLU A 39 6.46 -3.41 0.14
CA GLU A 39 7.89 -3.38 -0.23
C GLU A 39 8.72 -4.35 0.63
N LEU A 40 8.51 -4.36 1.95
CA LEU A 40 9.18 -5.29 2.86
C LEU A 40 8.81 -6.75 2.59
N VAL A 41 7.55 -7.02 2.23
CA VAL A 41 7.12 -8.37 1.79
C VAL A 41 7.81 -8.75 0.48
N THR A 42 7.96 -7.80 -0.44
CA THR A 42 8.63 -8.00 -1.73
C THR A 42 10.10 -8.39 -1.51
N GLU A 43 10.82 -7.65 -0.66
CA GLU A 43 12.19 -7.98 -0.28
C GLU A 43 12.29 -9.32 0.45
N TYR A 44 11.37 -9.60 1.40
CA TYR A 44 11.33 -10.86 2.14
C TYR A 44 11.17 -12.09 1.23
N LEU A 45 10.42 -11.95 0.13
CA LEU A 45 10.23 -13.00 -0.87
C LEU A 45 11.42 -13.14 -1.83
N GLY A 46 12.46 -12.32 -1.68
CA GLY A 46 13.69 -12.35 -2.49
C GLY A 46 13.62 -11.52 -3.78
N PHE A 47 12.63 -10.64 -3.90
CA PHE A 47 12.46 -9.76 -5.06
C PHE A 47 13.08 -8.38 -4.81
N LEU A 48 13.33 -7.62 -5.89
CA LEU A 48 13.90 -6.28 -5.79
C LEU A 48 12.86 -5.27 -5.26
N HIS A 49 13.16 -4.66 -4.12
CA HIS A 49 12.34 -3.59 -3.53
C HIS A 49 12.19 -2.41 -4.52
N SER A 50 11.04 -1.73 -4.52
CA SER A 50 10.71 -0.61 -5.42
C SER A 50 10.78 -0.94 -6.92
N SER A 51 10.66 -2.21 -7.32
CA SER A 51 10.67 -2.64 -8.73
C SER A 51 9.86 -3.90 -9.00
N ASP A 52 9.83 -4.84 -8.07
CA ASP A 52 9.22 -6.17 -8.30
C ASP A 52 7.89 -6.40 -7.55
N GLU A 53 7.30 -5.35 -6.98
CA GLU A 53 5.99 -5.38 -6.31
C GLU A 53 4.90 -6.02 -7.19
N TYR A 54 4.96 -5.76 -8.50
CA TYR A 54 4.02 -6.33 -9.47
C TYR A 54 4.15 -7.85 -9.62
N LYS A 55 5.34 -8.43 -9.40
CA LYS A 55 5.55 -9.88 -9.44
C LYS A 55 4.91 -10.54 -8.23
N VAL A 56 5.05 -9.94 -7.05
CA VAL A 56 4.39 -10.41 -5.83
C VAL A 56 2.86 -10.34 -5.99
N MET A 57 2.36 -9.29 -6.64
CA MET A 57 0.92 -9.14 -6.93
C MET A 57 0.42 -10.26 -7.86
N ALA A 58 1.20 -10.58 -8.90
CA ALA A 58 0.87 -11.68 -9.81
C ALA A 58 0.90 -13.04 -9.10
N LEU A 59 1.89 -13.28 -8.23
CA LEU A 59 1.99 -14.52 -7.44
C LEU A 59 0.81 -14.68 -6.47
N ALA A 60 0.29 -13.58 -5.90
CA ALA A 60 -0.85 -13.61 -5.00
C ALA A 60 -2.10 -14.22 -5.66
N ALA A 61 -2.28 -14.08 -6.98
CA ALA A 61 -3.38 -14.70 -7.72
C ALA A 61 -3.33 -16.23 -7.76
N PHE A 62 -2.15 -16.82 -7.56
CA PHE A 62 -1.94 -18.28 -7.47
C PHE A 62 -1.87 -18.80 -6.03
N GLY A 63 -1.86 -17.90 -5.04
CA GLY A 63 -1.73 -18.24 -3.63
C GLY A 63 -3.06 -18.61 -2.96
N GLN A 64 -2.97 -18.98 -1.69
CA GLN A 64 -4.13 -19.12 -0.79
C GLN A 64 -3.99 -18.14 0.37
N PRO A 65 -5.08 -17.52 0.86
CA PRO A 65 -5.05 -16.50 1.92
C PRO A 65 -4.82 -17.11 3.31
N ARG A 66 -3.76 -17.89 3.49
CA ARG A 66 -3.42 -18.62 4.73
C ARG A 66 -3.22 -17.69 5.93
N PHE A 67 -2.76 -16.47 5.70
CA PHE A 67 -2.39 -15.51 6.75
C PHE A 67 -3.41 -14.37 6.93
N GLU A 68 -4.61 -14.45 6.33
CA GLU A 68 -5.61 -13.37 6.39
C GLU A 68 -5.89 -12.90 7.83
N GLN A 69 -5.98 -13.82 8.80
CA GLN A 69 -6.24 -13.49 10.20
C GLN A 69 -5.14 -12.66 10.86
N ALA A 70 -3.90 -12.73 10.38
CA ALA A 70 -2.79 -11.95 10.93
C ALA A 70 -2.75 -10.50 10.40
N PHE A 71 -3.52 -10.19 9.35
CA PHE A 71 -3.56 -8.89 8.69
C PHE A 71 -4.93 -8.17 8.85
N ARG A 72 -5.83 -8.70 9.69
CA ARG A 72 -7.07 -8.02 10.12
C ARG A 72 -6.85 -7.24 11.41
#